data_AF-A0A2H3NIW4-F1
#
_entry.id   AF-A0A2H3NIW4-F1
#
_cell.length_a   1.000
_cell.length_b   1.000
_cell.length_c   1.000
_cell.angle_alpha   90.00
_cell.angle_beta   90.00
_cell.angle_gamma   90.00
#
_symmetry.space_group_name_H-M   'P 1'
#
loop_
_entity.id
_entity.type
_entity.pdbx_description
1 polymer ?
#
loop_
_entity_poly.entity_id
_entity_poly.type
_entity_poly.pdbx_seq_one_letter_code
_entity_poly.pdbx_strand_id
1 'polypeptide(L)'
;MTTSIKRPLWRIRWATAVVQAVVLSWAVAVGVGCMRPVPPEIVALHGPEHIGQDTAAVFTARINDEATEPVRLLWDFGNGYEDRGLRVRHVFTTEGSHTVRFRVENERGHDMRTWMLRVGNLPRAPQIATVQVQPNPARVGERVHYETRVDGAAPTRYRWTFGDGAQSEEAAPTHRYEAHGTYAVRVRVEHATGTDARTVQIEVEPDLPDFCAPPVAGNVVYFARNASVLPDAASEALRENVSLFRDCAPLPIRVLGYATADERNANALAADRAAAVVAAYRAAGVAAERLQATHHVELARRAGKTPKSGFVQGQRVDSSLQRRASGE
;
A
#
# COMPACT_ATOMS: atom_id res chain seq x y z
N MET A 1 -98.78 36.76 73.00
CA MET A 1 -97.75 36.20 73.88
C MET A 1 -96.48 36.00 73.07
N THR A 2 -95.49 36.86 73.33
CA THR A 2 -94.06 36.55 73.48
C THR A 2 -93.28 35.79 72.37
N THR A 3 -92.65 36.58 71.50
CA THR A 3 -91.20 36.69 71.21
C THR A 3 -90.38 35.60 70.47
N SER A 4 -89.56 36.12 69.53
CA SER A 4 -88.17 35.71 69.14
C SER A 4 -88.01 34.89 67.83
N ILE A 5 -87.65 35.49 66.67
CA ILE A 5 -86.30 35.92 66.17
C ILE A 5 -85.40 34.69 65.90
N LYS A 6 -84.98 34.32 64.66
CA LYS A 6 -84.12 35.03 63.67
C LYS A 6 -84.30 34.50 62.22
N ARG A 7 -84.28 35.41 61.23
CA ARG A 7 -83.78 35.20 59.84
C ARG A 7 -82.29 35.61 59.80
N PRO A 8 -81.54 35.67 58.66
CA PRO A 8 -81.75 35.20 57.27
C PRO A 8 -80.50 34.38 56.78
N LEU A 9 -80.26 33.95 55.52
CA LEU A 9 -79.82 34.74 54.35
C LEU A 9 -79.28 33.79 53.24
N TRP A 10 -80.05 33.50 52.19
CA TRP A 10 -79.81 33.84 50.77
C TRP A 10 -78.46 33.42 50.14
N ARG A 11 -78.53 32.62 49.06
CA ARG A 11 -78.13 33.12 47.74
C ARG A 11 -78.88 32.40 46.61
N ILE A 12 -79.46 33.26 45.79
CA ILE A 12 -80.19 33.01 44.56
C ILE A 12 -79.23 33.27 43.39
N ARG A 13 -79.31 32.45 42.34
CA ARG A 13 -79.16 32.81 40.91
C ARG A 13 -79.63 31.57 40.11
N TRP A 14 -80.84 31.55 39.53
CA TRP A 14 -81.24 32.10 38.22
C TRP A 14 -80.07 32.17 37.21
N ALA A 15 -80.18 31.71 35.97
CA ALA A 15 -81.25 31.04 35.25
C ALA A 15 -80.73 30.69 33.85
N THR A 16 -81.48 29.82 33.16
CA THR A 16 -81.82 29.87 31.72
C THR A 16 -80.66 29.78 30.72
N ALA A 17 -80.58 28.70 29.94
CA ALA A 17 -81.35 28.49 28.68
C ALA A 17 -80.35 28.65 27.51
N VAL A 18 -80.42 27.98 26.36
CA VAL A 18 -81.40 27.09 25.74
C VAL A 18 -80.67 26.46 24.54
N VAL A 19 -80.91 25.16 24.35
CA VAL A 19 -81.16 24.42 23.09
C VAL A 19 -80.28 24.68 21.86
N GLN A 20 -79.77 23.57 21.30
CA GLN A 20 -79.88 23.10 19.89
C GLN A 20 -78.67 22.20 19.59
N ALA A 21 -78.73 21.12 18.84
CA ALA A 21 -79.78 20.40 18.15
C ALA A 21 -79.26 18.96 17.96
N VAL A 22 -80.17 18.00 17.86
CA VAL A 22 -79.83 16.63 17.44
C VAL A 22 -79.52 16.67 15.95
N VAL A 23 -78.31 16.26 15.57
CA VAL A 23 -78.01 15.80 14.21
C VAL A 23 -77.62 14.34 14.31
N LEU A 24 -78.53 13.48 13.87
CA LEU A 24 -78.24 12.07 13.57
C LEU A 24 -77.28 12.03 12.39
N SER A 25 -76.02 11.68 12.66
CA SER A 25 -75.06 11.35 11.61
C SER A 25 -74.87 9.84 11.57
N TRP A 26 -75.26 9.24 10.45
CA TRP A 26 -75.01 7.84 10.14
C TRP A 26 -73.50 7.64 9.96
N ALA A 27 -72.86 6.94 10.89
CA ALA A 27 -71.52 6.43 10.65
C ALA A 27 -71.62 5.31 9.62
N VAL A 28 -71.25 5.61 8.37
CA VAL A 28 -70.86 4.58 7.40
C VAL A 28 -69.65 3.87 8.01
N ALA A 29 -69.85 2.65 8.48
CA ALA A 29 -68.75 1.74 8.81
C ALA A 29 -68.06 1.38 7.48
N VAL A 30 -67.12 2.22 7.06
CA VAL A 30 -66.12 1.83 6.08
C VAL A 30 -65.35 0.70 6.74
N GLY A 31 -65.40 -0.49 6.15
CA GLY A 31 -64.61 -1.63 6.57
C GLY A 31 -63.13 -1.32 6.43
N VAL A 32 -62.57 -0.64 7.41
CA VAL A 32 -61.14 -0.72 7.71
C VAL A 32 -60.98 -2.11 8.28
N GLY A 33 -60.52 -3.05 7.45
CA GLY A 33 -60.08 -4.33 7.96
C GLY A 33 -59.18 -4.05 9.16
N CYS A 34 -59.49 -4.66 10.32
CA CYS A 34 -58.68 -4.51 11.51
C CYS A 34 -57.24 -4.90 11.15
N MET A 35 -56.40 -3.94 10.79
CA MET A 35 -54.96 -4.14 10.77
C MET A 35 -54.64 -4.52 12.20
N ARG A 36 -54.27 -5.78 12.39
CA ARG A 36 -53.84 -6.27 13.69
C ARG A 36 -52.66 -5.39 14.11
N PRO A 37 -52.75 -4.69 15.24
CA PRO A 37 -51.65 -3.84 15.66
C PRO A 37 -50.35 -4.64 15.74
N VAL A 38 -49.27 -4.06 15.24
CA VAL A 38 -47.96 -4.71 15.07
C VAL A 38 -46.99 -4.14 16.11
N PRO A 39 -46.25 -4.98 16.86
CA PRO A 39 -45.19 -4.49 17.74
C PRO A 39 -44.03 -3.88 16.94
N PRO A 40 -43.31 -2.88 17.49
CA PRO A 40 -42.12 -2.34 16.86
C PRO A 40 -40.95 -3.32 17.02
N GLU A 41 -40.19 -3.49 15.96
CA GLU A 41 -38.96 -4.28 15.91
C GLU A 41 -37.81 -3.41 15.41
N ILE A 42 -36.62 -3.55 16.00
CA ILE A 42 -35.43 -2.81 15.57
C ILE A 42 -34.81 -3.56 14.39
N VAL A 43 -34.87 -2.95 13.20
CA VAL A 43 -34.34 -3.54 11.97
C VAL A 43 -32.87 -3.18 11.75
N ALA A 44 -32.44 -1.99 12.18
CA ALA A 44 -31.04 -1.57 12.11
C ALA A 44 -30.68 -0.67 13.31
N LEU A 45 -29.43 -0.79 13.76
CA LEU A 45 -28.83 0.05 14.79
C LEU A 45 -27.40 0.36 14.36
N HIS A 46 -27.01 1.63 14.39
CA HIS A 46 -25.66 2.07 14.01
C HIS A 46 -25.15 3.15 14.96
N GLY A 47 -23.86 3.11 15.26
CA GLY A 47 -23.13 4.14 16.00
C GLY A 47 -21.62 4.01 15.77
N PRO A 48 -20.80 4.92 16.31
CA PRO A 48 -19.35 4.73 16.32
C PRO A 48 -18.95 3.62 17.31
N GLU A 49 -17.85 2.93 17.05
CA GLU A 49 -17.27 1.94 17.97
C GLU A 49 -16.25 2.57 18.93
N HIS A 50 -15.61 3.66 18.49
CA HIS A 50 -14.61 4.41 19.26
C HIS A 50 -14.82 5.91 19.08
N ILE A 51 -14.73 6.68 20.16
CA ILE A 51 -14.70 8.15 20.12
C ILE A 51 -13.67 8.71 21.10
N GLY A 52 -13.19 9.92 20.84
CA GLY A 52 -12.40 10.67 21.81
C GLY A 52 -13.26 11.13 22.99
N GLN A 53 -12.65 11.32 24.15
CA GLN A 53 -13.32 11.96 25.29
C GLN A 53 -13.86 13.35 24.89
N ASP A 54 -15.03 13.72 25.43
CA ASP A 54 -15.70 15.00 25.18
C ASP A 54 -16.07 15.25 23.71
N THR A 55 -16.05 14.21 22.88
CA THR A 55 -16.56 14.26 21.50
C THR A 55 -17.98 13.72 21.40
N ALA A 56 -18.73 14.22 20.43
CA ALA A 56 -20.12 13.79 20.22
C ALA A 56 -20.20 12.54 19.33
N ALA A 57 -20.87 11.50 19.82
CA ALA A 57 -21.29 10.35 19.03
C ALA A 57 -22.68 10.57 18.44
N VAL A 58 -22.89 10.07 17.23
CA VAL A 58 -24.22 10.04 16.59
C VAL A 58 -24.67 8.59 16.50
N PHE A 59 -25.88 8.32 16.98
CA PHE A 59 -26.51 7.01 16.88
C PHE A 59 -27.76 7.10 16.02
N THR A 60 -27.99 6.08 15.22
CA THR A 60 -29.17 5.97 14.35
C THR A 60 -29.79 4.59 14.49
N ALA A 61 -31.12 4.53 14.46
CA ALA A 61 -31.88 3.30 14.46
C ALA A 61 -32.95 3.31 13.36
N ARG A 62 -33.33 2.13 12.89
CA ARG A 62 -34.47 1.92 12.00
C ARG A 62 -35.37 0.85 12.61
N ILE A 63 -36.67 1.11 12.60
CA ILE A 63 -37.70 0.15 13.00
C ILE A 63 -38.46 -0.37 11.78
N ASN A 64 -39.26 -1.42 11.95
CA ASN A 64 -40.15 -1.91 10.91
C ASN A 64 -41.26 -0.91 10.58
N ASP A 65 -41.61 -0.80 9.30
CA ASP A 65 -42.49 0.27 8.81
C ASP A 65 -43.96 0.01 9.19
N GLU A 66 -44.33 -1.25 9.44
CA GLU A 66 -45.67 -1.65 9.86
C GLU A 66 -45.97 -1.48 11.36
N ALA A 67 -45.01 -0.99 12.16
CA ALA A 67 -45.21 -0.79 13.60
C ALA A 67 -46.39 0.15 13.89
N THR A 68 -47.29 -0.27 14.77
CA THR A 68 -48.49 0.54 15.08
C THR A 68 -48.16 1.69 16.02
N GLU A 69 -48.56 2.90 15.64
CA GLU A 69 -48.40 4.12 16.44
C GLU A 69 -49.39 4.19 17.62
N PRO A 70 -49.06 4.92 18.71
CA PRO A 70 -47.81 5.63 18.94
C PRO A 70 -46.66 4.69 19.35
N VAL A 71 -45.48 4.91 18.76
CA VAL A 71 -44.24 4.21 19.13
C VAL A 71 -43.35 5.12 19.97
N ARG A 72 -42.91 4.62 21.13
CA ARG A 72 -41.95 5.30 21.99
C ARG A 72 -40.54 4.83 21.66
N LEU A 73 -39.64 5.79 21.41
CA LEU A 73 -38.24 5.56 21.06
C LEU A 73 -37.36 6.13 22.18
N LEU A 74 -36.57 5.28 22.84
CA LEU A 74 -35.76 5.66 23.98
C LEU A 74 -34.32 5.19 23.82
N TRP A 75 -33.39 6.10 24.03
CA TRP A 75 -31.97 5.83 24.17
C TRP A 75 -31.58 5.94 25.64
N ASP A 76 -30.83 4.97 26.14
CA ASP A 76 -30.14 5.00 27.43
C ASP A 76 -28.65 4.85 27.16
N PHE A 77 -27.85 5.86 27.51
CA PHE A 77 -26.40 5.85 27.25
C PHE A 77 -25.60 5.15 28.35
N GLY A 78 -26.27 4.56 29.37
CA GLY A 78 -25.64 3.84 30.48
C GLY A 78 -24.98 4.75 31.52
N ASN A 79 -25.04 6.07 31.34
CA ASN A 79 -24.44 7.09 32.20
C ASN A 79 -25.51 7.94 32.94
N GLY A 80 -26.75 7.47 32.98
CA GLY A 80 -27.89 8.16 33.59
C GLY A 80 -28.56 9.21 32.69
N TYR A 81 -28.09 9.39 31.46
CA TYR A 81 -28.73 10.25 30.47
C TYR A 81 -29.54 9.43 29.46
N GLU A 82 -30.67 10.00 29.04
CA GLU A 82 -31.58 9.44 28.05
C GLU A 82 -31.86 10.45 26.93
N ASP A 83 -32.17 9.95 25.73
CA ASP A 83 -32.62 10.77 24.61
C ASP A 83 -33.70 10.02 23.79
N ARG A 84 -34.35 10.70 22.84
CA ARG A 84 -35.48 10.15 22.07
C ARG A 84 -35.36 10.45 20.58
N GLY A 85 -35.90 9.53 19.78
CA GLY A 85 -35.94 9.63 18.31
C GLY A 85 -35.07 8.60 17.61
N LEU A 86 -35.18 8.53 16.29
CA LEU A 86 -34.43 7.56 15.46
C LEU A 86 -32.97 7.98 15.19
N ARG A 87 -32.61 9.23 15.48
CA ARG A 87 -31.25 9.76 15.36
C ARG A 87 -30.97 10.68 16.53
N VAL A 88 -29.94 10.39 17.31
CA VAL A 88 -29.55 11.16 18.50
C VAL A 88 -28.07 11.50 18.47
N ARG A 89 -27.69 12.54 19.22
CA ARG A 89 -26.30 12.98 19.37
C ARG A 89 -25.99 13.13 20.85
N HIS A 90 -24.97 12.43 21.34
CA HIS A 90 -24.60 12.43 22.77
C HIS A 90 -23.09 12.60 22.96
N VAL A 91 -22.68 13.29 24.03
CA VAL A 91 -21.28 13.51 24.39
C VAL A 91 -20.92 12.68 25.61
N PHE A 92 -19.86 11.87 25.49
CA PHE A 92 -19.36 11.07 26.60
C PHE A 92 -18.13 11.73 27.22
N THR A 93 -18.21 12.03 28.51
CA THR A 93 -17.17 12.75 29.26
C THR A 93 -16.27 11.83 30.08
N THR A 94 -16.64 10.55 30.23
CA THR A 94 -15.86 9.55 30.97
C THR A 94 -15.26 8.54 30.01
N GLU A 95 -13.97 8.26 30.18
CA GLU A 95 -13.28 7.19 29.44
C GLU A 95 -13.79 5.81 29.87
N GLY A 96 -13.66 4.82 28.99
CA GLY A 96 -14.02 3.44 29.24
C GLY A 96 -15.00 2.86 28.21
N SER A 97 -15.53 1.68 28.50
CA SER A 97 -16.53 1.03 27.66
C SER A 97 -17.93 1.45 28.12
N HIS A 98 -18.71 2.00 27.20
CA HIS A 98 -20.09 2.41 27.39
C HIS A 98 -21.02 1.45 26.64
N THR A 99 -22.12 1.09 27.28
CA THR A 99 -23.17 0.26 26.65
C THR A 99 -24.38 1.15 26.41
N VAL A 100 -24.60 1.51 25.16
CA VAL A 100 -25.77 2.28 24.74
C VAL A 100 -26.91 1.32 24.45
N ARG A 101 -28.10 1.59 24.98
CA ARG A 101 -29.30 0.79 24.75
C ARG A 101 -30.32 1.60 23.98
N PHE A 102 -30.86 1.03 22.92
CA PHE A 102 -32.02 1.57 22.22
C PHE A 102 -33.21 0.66 22.47
N ARG A 103 -34.28 1.22 23.03
CA ARG A 103 -35.54 0.54 23.31
C ARG A 103 -36.66 1.19 22.51
N VAL A 104 -37.47 0.36 21.87
CA VAL A 104 -38.68 0.76 21.15
C VAL A 104 -39.86 0.02 21.75
N GLU A 105 -40.98 0.72 21.97
CA GLU A 105 -42.19 0.10 22.54
C GLU A 105 -43.48 0.76 22.05
N ASN A 106 -44.54 -0.04 21.94
CA ASN A 106 -45.92 0.42 21.75
C ASN A 106 -46.88 -0.44 22.62
N GLU A 107 -48.19 -0.31 22.41
CA GLU A 107 -49.20 -1.07 23.15
C GLU A 107 -49.14 -2.60 22.94
N ARG A 108 -48.41 -3.09 21.93
CA ARG A 108 -48.32 -4.52 21.58
C ARG A 108 -47.05 -5.19 22.02
N GLY A 109 -45.96 -4.45 22.14
CA GLY A 109 -44.69 -5.03 22.51
C GLY A 109 -43.57 -4.01 22.59
N HIS A 110 -42.38 -4.55 22.83
CA HIS A 110 -41.14 -3.79 22.86
C HIS A 110 -40.01 -4.62 22.28
N ASP A 111 -39.00 -3.94 21.76
CA ASP A 111 -37.72 -4.51 21.37
C ASP A 111 -36.59 -3.64 21.95
N MET A 112 -35.44 -4.24 22.19
CA MET A 112 -34.27 -3.56 22.73
C MET A 112 -33.00 -4.12 22.13
N ARG A 113 -32.12 -3.23 21.65
CA ARG A 113 -30.78 -3.58 21.20
C ARG A 113 -29.72 -2.74 21.91
N THR A 114 -28.54 -3.31 22.02
CA THR A 114 -27.38 -2.64 22.63
C THR A 114 -26.32 -2.35 21.58
N TRP A 115 -25.57 -1.27 21.82
CA TRP A 115 -24.40 -0.86 21.05
C TRP A 115 -23.24 -0.62 22.01
N MET A 116 -22.09 -1.25 21.76
CA MET A 116 -20.89 -1.06 22.56
C MET A 116 -20.03 0.06 21.96
N LEU A 117 -19.66 1.02 22.79
CA LEU A 117 -18.81 2.15 22.43
C LEU A 117 -17.62 2.20 23.40
N ARG A 118 -16.40 2.41 22.91
CA ARG A 118 -15.26 2.75 23.76
C ARG A 118 -14.90 4.24 23.66
N VAL A 119 -14.90 4.93 24.79
CA VAL A 119 -14.57 6.35 24.92
C VAL A 119 -13.17 6.48 25.54
N GLY A 120 -12.35 7.36 25.00
CA GLY A 120 -11.03 7.68 25.56
C GLY A 120 -9.99 7.86 24.46
N ASN A 121 -8.72 7.60 24.78
CA ASN A 121 -7.65 7.65 23.80
C ASN A 121 -7.95 6.76 22.58
N LEU A 122 -8.21 7.40 21.43
CA LEU A 122 -8.35 6.70 20.16
C LEU A 122 -7.02 5.95 19.88
N PRO A 123 -7.08 4.69 19.41
CA PRO A 123 -5.86 4.03 18.98
C PRO A 123 -5.25 4.87 17.86
N ARG A 124 -3.96 5.24 18.02
CA ARG A 124 -3.23 6.01 17.02
C ARG A 124 -3.38 5.33 15.66
N ALA A 125 -3.51 6.13 14.59
CA ALA A 125 -3.52 5.61 13.23
C ALA A 125 -2.35 4.62 13.02
N PRO A 126 -2.53 3.57 12.20
CA PRO A 126 -1.43 2.65 11.91
C PRO A 126 -0.25 3.44 11.33
N GLN A 127 0.96 3.12 11.76
CA GLN A 127 2.21 3.72 11.25
C GLN A 127 3.22 2.59 10.98
N ILE A 128 3.71 2.51 9.74
CA ILE A 128 4.67 1.50 9.31
C ILE A 128 6.06 1.88 9.83
N ALA A 129 6.42 1.30 10.97
CA ALA A 129 7.70 1.50 11.62
C ALA A 129 8.87 0.95 10.79
N THR A 130 8.71 -0.27 10.24
CA THR A 130 9.70 -0.89 9.35
C THR A 130 9.04 -1.78 8.30
N VAL A 131 9.75 -1.95 7.17
CA VAL A 131 9.46 -2.97 6.17
C VAL A 131 10.74 -3.78 6.00
N GLN A 132 10.68 -5.08 6.27
CA GLN A 132 11.78 -6.01 6.07
C GLN A 132 11.56 -6.77 4.77
N VAL A 133 12.63 -6.91 3.99
CA VAL A 133 12.65 -7.61 2.72
C VAL A 133 13.84 -8.55 2.74
N GLN A 134 13.60 -9.86 2.68
CA GLN A 134 14.67 -10.85 2.76
C GLN A 134 14.44 -12.02 1.77
N PRO A 135 15.45 -12.37 0.96
CA PRO A 135 16.77 -11.73 0.86
C PRO A 135 16.72 -10.40 0.08
N ASN A 136 17.74 -9.55 0.28
CA ASN A 136 17.99 -8.34 -0.51
C ASN A 136 19.51 -8.03 -0.52
N PRO A 137 20.23 -8.22 -1.64
CA PRO A 137 19.71 -8.61 -2.95
C PRO A 137 19.17 -10.05 -2.96
N ALA A 138 18.25 -10.32 -3.89
CA ALA A 138 17.71 -11.65 -4.19
C ALA A 138 18.14 -12.11 -5.59
N ARG A 139 18.07 -13.39 -5.92
CA ARG A 139 18.26 -13.88 -7.30
C ARG A 139 16.94 -13.98 -8.07
N VAL A 140 17.00 -13.92 -9.40
CA VAL A 140 15.86 -14.24 -10.27
C VAL A 140 15.25 -15.59 -9.86
N GLY A 141 13.93 -15.63 -9.68
CA GLY A 141 13.19 -16.83 -9.27
C GLY A 141 13.29 -17.18 -7.78
N GLU A 142 14.13 -16.50 -7.00
CA GLU A 142 14.24 -16.72 -5.56
C GLU A 142 13.01 -16.20 -4.82
N ARG A 143 12.59 -16.92 -3.77
CA ARG A 143 11.45 -16.51 -2.94
C ARG A 143 11.89 -15.42 -1.96
N VAL A 144 11.32 -14.24 -2.12
CA VAL A 144 11.50 -13.11 -1.21
C VAL A 144 10.34 -13.03 -0.23
N HIS A 145 10.65 -12.78 1.04
CA HIS A 145 9.70 -12.63 2.13
C HIS A 145 9.61 -11.16 2.53
N TYR A 146 8.38 -10.70 2.77
CA TYR A 146 8.09 -9.32 3.16
C TYR A 146 7.36 -9.29 4.48
N GLU A 147 7.88 -8.50 5.41
CA GLU A 147 7.28 -8.31 6.72
C GLU A 147 7.21 -6.83 7.07
N THR A 148 6.12 -6.41 7.71
CA THR A 148 5.98 -5.04 8.22
C THR A 148 5.84 -5.03 9.72
N ARG A 149 6.53 -4.10 10.36
CA ARG A 149 6.23 -3.71 11.73
C ARG A 149 5.33 -2.47 11.69
N VAL A 150 4.14 -2.58 12.27
CA VAL A 150 3.19 -1.48 12.37
C VAL A 150 2.99 -1.11 13.85
N ASP A 151 3.20 0.16 14.18
CA ASP A 151 2.85 0.72 15.48
C ASP A 151 1.46 1.39 15.41
N GLY A 152 0.79 1.53 16.56
CA GLY A 152 -0.55 2.09 16.64
C GLY A 152 -1.63 1.02 16.46
N ALA A 153 -2.72 1.37 15.76
CA ALA A 153 -3.81 0.44 15.49
C ALA A 153 -3.35 -0.70 14.58
N ALA A 154 -3.81 -1.93 14.86
CA ALA A 154 -3.56 -3.07 14.00
C ALA A 154 -4.29 -2.88 12.65
N PRO A 155 -3.61 -3.02 11.50
CA PRO A 155 -4.26 -2.89 10.20
C PRO A 155 -5.36 -3.93 9.98
N THR A 156 -6.50 -3.50 9.45
CA THR A 156 -7.56 -4.38 8.96
C THR A 156 -7.34 -4.81 7.51
N ARG A 157 -6.49 -4.11 6.76
CA ARG A 157 -6.16 -4.43 5.36
C ARG A 157 -4.71 -4.10 5.02
N TYR A 158 -4.12 -4.97 4.21
CA TYR A 158 -2.83 -4.76 3.58
C TYR A 158 -3.01 -4.68 2.06
N ARG A 159 -2.17 -3.90 1.40
CA ARG A 159 -2.03 -3.92 -0.06
C ARG A 159 -0.58 -3.71 -0.45
N TRP A 160 -0.03 -4.72 -1.10
CA TRP A 160 1.32 -4.74 -1.63
C TRP A 160 1.29 -4.54 -3.15
N THR A 161 2.27 -3.81 -3.67
CA THR A 161 2.62 -3.77 -5.08
C THR A 161 4.12 -3.98 -5.20
N PHE A 162 4.55 -5.00 -5.95
CA PHE A 162 5.96 -5.43 -5.99
C PHE A 162 6.80 -4.68 -7.02
N GLY A 163 6.20 -3.81 -7.84
CA GLY A 163 6.92 -3.01 -8.85
C GLY A 163 7.06 -3.67 -10.22
N ASP A 164 6.73 -4.96 -10.33
CA ASP A 164 6.67 -5.74 -11.59
C ASP A 164 5.22 -5.93 -12.12
N GLY A 165 4.24 -5.34 -11.43
CA GLY A 165 2.82 -5.46 -11.73
C GLY A 165 2.05 -6.42 -10.80
N ALA A 166 2.74 -7.28 -10.05
CA ALA A 166 2.10 -8.18 -9.09
C ALA A 166 1.65 -7.43 -7.81
N GLN A 167 0.61 -7.95 -7.16
CA GLN A 167 0.01 -7.41 -5.94
C GLN A 167 -0.32 -8.52 -4.93
N SER A 168 -0.43 -8.17 -3.65
CA SER A 168 -0.92 -9.06 -2.60
C SER A 168 -1.71 -8.29 -1.53
N GLU A 169 -2.65 -8.96 -0.87
CA GLU A 169 -3.40 -8.44 0.28
C GLU A 169 -3.02 -9.13 1.60
N GLU A 170 -2.04 -10.04 1.58
CA GLU A 170 -1.53 -10.71 2.77
C GLU A 170 -0.75 -9.75 3.68
N ALA A 171 -0.79 -9.99 4.99
CA ALA A 171 -0.03 -9.20 5.96
C ALA A 171 1.49 -9.40 5.81
N ALA A 172 1.92 -10.62 5.46
CA ALA A 172 3.31 -11.00 5.25
C ALA A 172 3.45 -11.88 3.99
N PRO A 173 3.42 -11.28 2.79
CA PRO A 173 3.45 -12.03 1.54
C PRO A 173 4.84 -12.57 1.21
N THR A 174 4.89 -13.53 0.28
CA THR A 174 6.12 -13.86 -0.44
C THR A 174 5.96 -13.56 -1.93
N HIS A 175 7.06 -13.26 -2.61
CA HIS A 175 7.07 -12.96 -4.05
C HIS A 175 8.31 -13.53 -4.73
N ARG A 176 8.23 -13.74 -6.05
CA ARG A 176 9.36 -14.16 -6.91
C ARG A 176 9.39 -13.25 -8.13
N TYR A 177 10.56 -12.68 -8.41
CA TYR A 177 10.77 -11.85 -9.60
C TYR A 177 11.31 -12.69 -10.74
N GLU A 178 10.72 -12.57 -11.93
CA GLU A 178 11.11 -13.32 -13.13
C GLU A 178 12.26 -12.66 -13.90
N ALA A 179 12.48 -11.36 -13.68
CA ALA A 179 13.55 -10.61 -14.30
C ALA A 179 14.44 -9.94 -13.24
N HIS A 180 15.73 -9.83 -13.54
CA HIS A 180 16.66 -9.08 -12.72
C HIS A 180 16.36 -7.58 -12.83
N GLY A 181 16.71 -6.81 -11.81
CA GLY A 181 16.48 -5.36 -11.77
C GLY A 181 16.26 -4.84 -10.36
N THR A 182 16.01 -3.53 -10.26
CA THR A 182 15.63 -2.90 -9.00
C THR A 182 14.13 -2.64 -9.00
N TYR A 183 13.43 -3.14 -7.99
CA TYR A 183 11.97 -3.04 -7.89
C TYR A 183 11.55 -2.20 -6.68
N ALA A 184 10.65 -1.26 -6.93
CA ALA A 184 10.04 -0.44 -5.90
C ALA A 184 8.82 -1.17 -5.30
N VAL A 185 9.01 -1.76 -4.12
CA VAL A 185 7.96 -2.46 -3.38
C VAL A 185 7.24 -1.49 -2.47
N ARG A 186 5.93 -1.37 -2.64
CA ARG A 186 5.09 -0.50 -1.82
C ARG A 186 4.07 -1.33 -1.04
N VAL A 187 3.98 -1.07 0.26
CA VAL A 187 2.91 -1.55 1.13
C VAL A 187 2.04 -0.39 1.56
N ARG A 188 0.72 -0.60 1.58
CA ARG A 188 -0.27 0.27 2.21
C ARG A 188 -1.00 -0.53 3.28
N VAL A 189 -1.11 0.05 4.47
CA VAL A 189 -1.88 -0.49 5.59
C VAL A 189 -3.07 0.41 5.87
N GLU A 190 -4.22 -0.20 6.16
CA GLU A 190 -5.48 0.52 6.41
C GLU A 190 -6.12 0.05 7.71
N HIS A 191 -6.68 1.00 8.46
CA HIS A 191 -7.50 0.79 9.64
C HIS A 191 -8.60 1.87 9.66
N ALA A 192 -9.66 1.68 10.46
CA ALA A 192 -10.73 2.66 10.61
C ALA A 192 -10.25 4.05 11.08
N THR A 193 -9.12 4.09 11.79
CA THR A 193 -8.51 5.34 12.29
C THR A 193 -7.58 6.02 11.29
N GLY A 194 -7.23 5.39 10.16
CA GLY A 194 -6.37 5.97 9.14
C GLY A 194 -5.62 4.95 8.29
N THR A 195 -4.77 5.44 7.40
CA THR A 195 -3.95 4.62 6.52
C THR A 195 -2.51 5.11 6.52
N ASP A 196 -1.56 4.22 6.29
CA ASP A 196 -0.16 4.57 6.04
C ASP A 196 0.40 3.77 4.87
N ALA A 197 1.45 4.27 4.23
CA ALA A 197 2.10 3.59 3.11
C ALA A 197 3.61 3.83 3.09
N ARG A 198 4.37 2.79 2.75
CA ARG A 198 5.82 2.84 2.68
C ARG A 198 6.33 2.14 1.43
N THR A 199 7.39 2.69 0.85
CA THR A 199 8.08 2.11 -0.30
C THR A 199 9.50 1.74 0.09
N VAL A 200 9.95 0.55 -0.30
CA VAL A 200 11.32 0.05 -0.16
C VAL A 200 11.80 -0.48 -1.51
N GLN A 201 13.12 -0.55 -1.69
CA GLN A 201 13.72 -1.11 -2.90
C GLN A 201 14.24 -2.51 -2.63
N ILE A 202 14.09 -3.39 -3.60
CA ILE A 202 14.79 -4.67 -3.66
C ILE A 202 15.61 -4.74 -4.94
N GLU A 203 16.85 -5.20 -4.81
CA GLU A 203 17.68 -5.56 -5.95
C GLU A 203 17.54 -7.06 -6.24
N VAL A 204 17.25 -7.38 -7.50
CA VAL A 204 17.18 -8.75 -8.02
C VAL A 204 18.34 -8.95 -8.98
N GLU A 205 19.26 -9.81 -8.59
CA GLU A 205 20.43 -10.20 -9.37
C GLU A 205 20.07 -11.28 -10.39
N PRO A 206 20.72 -11.29 -11.57
CA PRO A 206 20.56 -12.36 -12.53
C PRO A 206 21.08 -13.69 -11.94
N ASP A 207 20.41 -14.79 -12.27
CA ASP A 207 20.93 -16.12 -11.96
C ASP A 207 21.98 -16.51 -13.00
N LEU A 208 23.26 -16.32 -12.65
CA LEU A 208 24.39 -16.57 -13.53
C LEU A 208 25.20 -17.79 -13.07
N PRO A 209 25.78 -18.55 -14.00
CA PRO A 209 26.75 -19.60 -13.66
C PRO A 209 27.95 -19.04 -12.88
N ASP A 210 28.55 -19.87 -12.02
CA ASP A 210 29.68 -19.46 -11.18
C ASP A 210 30.89 -18.93 -11.97
N PHE A 211 31.10 -19.44 -13.20
CA PHE A 211 32.20 -18.97 -14.05
C PHE A 211 32.04 -17.51 -14.51
N CYS A 212 30.86 -16.91 -14.33
CA CYS A 212 30.60 -15.51 -14.63
C CYS A 212 30.97 -14.57 -13.46
N ALA A 213 31.41 -15.09 -12.32
CA ALA A 213 31.81 -14.30 -11.15
C ALA A 213 33.00 -13.36 -11.49
N PRO A 214 32.82 -12.03 -11.53
CA PRO A 214 33.87 -11.11 -11.99
C PRO A 214 35.03 -10.97 -10.99
N PRO A 215 36.25 -10.62 -11.46
CA PRO A 215 36.58 -10.29 -12.86
C PRO A 215 36.82 -11.54 -13.71
N VAL A 216 36.11 -11.63 -14.84
CA VAL A 216 36.35 -12.66 -15.86
C VAL A 216 36.97 -11.98 -17.07
N ALA A 217 38.22 -12.32 -17.37
CA ALA A 217 38.92 -11.78 -18.53
C ALA A 217 38.58 -12.57 -19.79
N GLY A 218 38.30 -11.87 -20.88
CA GLY A 218 38.28 -12.45 -22.21
C GLY A 218 39.69 -12.58 -22.79
N ASN A 219 39.76 -13.16 -23.98
CA ASN A 219 40.95 -13.18 -24.81
C ASN A 219 41.37 -11.76 -25.23
N VAL A 220 42.67 -11.55 -25.22
CA VAL A 220 43.31 -10.29 -25.63
C VAL A 220 43.28 -10.17 -27.15
N VAL A 221 42.93 -8.98 -27.64
CA VAL A 221 43.03 -8.65 -29.07
C VAL A 221 44.28 -7.82 -29.31
N TYR A 222 45.18 -8.30 -30.17
CA TYR A 222 46.41 -7.60 -30.51
C TYR A 222 46.30 -6.80 -31.82
N PHE A 223 47.06 -5.72 -31.92
CA PHE A 223 47.14 -4.86 -33.10
C PHE A 223 48.58 -4.77 -33.60
N ALA A 224 48.75 -4.42 -34.88
CA ALA A 224 50.05 -4.00 -35.38
C ALA A 224 50.44 -2.62 -34.82
N ARG A 225 51.74 -2.31 -34.83
CA ARG A 225 52.26 -1.00 -34.42
C ARG A 225 51.62 0.12 -35.24
N ASN A 226 51.17 1.19 -34.58
CA ASN A 226 50.46 2.32 -35.20
C ASN A 226 49.18 1.96 -35.97
N ALA A 227 48.59 0.79 -35.72
CA ALA A 227 47.32 0.36 -36.33
C ALA A 227 46.19 0.29 -35.31
N SER A 228 44.99 0.73 -35.73
CA SER A 228 43.73 0.60 -35.00
C SER A 228 42.66 -0.19 -35.76
N VAL A 229 42.95 -0.63 -36.99
CA VAL A 229 42.11 -1.54 -37.75
C VAL A 229 42.26 -2.96 -37.19
N LEU A 230 41.13 -3.65 -36.98
CA LEU A 230 41.13 -5.02 -36.49
C LEU A 230 41.85 -5.96 -37.48
N PRO A 231 42.84 -6.74 -37.03
CA PRO A 231 43.46 -7.76 -37.87
C PRO A 231 42.58 -9.00 -37.97
N ASP A 232 42.67 -9.75 -39.08
CA ASP A 232 41.94 -11.00 -39.26
C ASP A 232 42.19 -12.02 -38.14
N ALA A 233 43.42 -12.03 -37.59
CA ALA A 233 43.82 -12.86 -36.46
C ALA A 233 43.04 -12.58 -35.17
N ALA A 234 42.36 -11.43 -35.04
CA ALA A 234 41.50 -11.12 -33.90
C ALA A 234 40.18 -11.89 -33.90
N SER A 235 39.77 -12.46 -35.05
CA SER A 235 38.43 -13.02 -35.24
C SER A 235 38.08 -14.15 -34.26
N GLU A 236 39.05 -15.00 -33.92
CA GLU A 236 38.85 -16.10 -32.98
C GLU A 236 38.69 -15.60 -31.53
N ALA A 237 39.62 -14.75 -31.07
CA ALA A 237 39.54 -14.13 -29.76
C ALA A 237 38.22 -13.37 -29.56
N LEU A 238 37.79 -12.61 -30.57
CA LEU A 238 36.51 -11.88 -30.55
C LEU A 238 35.31 -12.85 -30.45
N ARG A 239 35.31 -13.95 -31.21
CA ARG A 239 34.22 -14.93 -31.19
C ARG A 239 34.08 -15.61 -29.83
N GLU A 240 35.18 -16.02 -29.22
CA GLU A 240 35.20 -16.63 -27.89
C GLU A 240 34.74 -15.63 -26.82
N ASN A 241 35.20 -14.37 -26.91
CA ASN A 241 34.74 -13.31 -26.02
C ASN A 241 33.24 -13.06 -26.14
N VAL A 242 32.70 -13.03 -27.36
CA VAL A 242 31.26 -12.87 -27.59
C VAL A 242 30.46 -14.03 -26.98
N SER A 243 30.96 -15.26 -27.05
CA SER A 243 30.33 -16.41 -26.38
C SER A 243 30.29 -16.20 -24.87
N LEU A 244 31.45 -15.91 -24.25
CA LEU A 244 31.56 -15.62 -22.83
C LEU A 244 30.60 -14.49 -22.39
N PHE A 245 30.56 -13.40 -23.16
CA PHE A 245 29.71 -12.25 -22.83
C PHE A 245 28.23 -12.55 -22.99
N ARG A 246 27.85 -13.44 -23.91
CA ARG A 246 26.48 -13.91 -24.06
C ARG A 246 26.07 -14.74 -22.84
N ASP A 247 26.91 -15.69 -22.44
CA ASP A 247 26.63 -16.60 -21.32
C ASP A 247 26.56 -15.86 -19.98
N CYS A 248 27.31 -14.76 -19.85
CA CYS A 248 27.34 -13.92 -18.67
C CYS A 248 26.51 -12.62 -18.81
N ALA A 249 25.57 -12.56 -19.73
CA ALA A 249 24.62 -11.45 -19.81
C ALA A 249 23.74 -11.44 -18.55
N PRO A 250 23.52 -10.29 -17.88
CA PRO A 250 23.67 -8.91 -18.37
C PRO A 250 24.91 -8.17 -17.82
N LEU A 251 25.98 -8.86 -17.38
CA LEU A 251 27.11 -8.18 -16.73
C LEU A 251 27.78 -7.13 -17.63
N PRO A 252 28.21 -5.99 -17.08
CA PRO A 252 28.95 -4.97 -17.81
C PRO A 252 30.31 -5.50 -18.27
N ILE A 253 30.77 -5.01 -19.42
CA ILE A 253 32.00 -5.40 -20.11
C ILE A 253 32.87 -4.16 -20.23
N ARG A 254 34.02 -4.17 -19.56
CA ARG A 254 35.05 -3.16 -19.75
C ARG A 254 35.93 -3.54 -20.93
N VAL A 255 36.08 -2.63 -21.88
CA VAL A 255 36.95 -2.77 -23.05
C VAL A 255 38.04 -1.71 -22.95
N LEU A 256 39.28 -2.15 -22.78
CA LEU A 256 40.39 -1.27 -22.47
C LEU A 256 41.46 -1.35 -23.55
N GLY A 257 41.61 -0.27 -24.30
CA GLY A 257 42.63 -0.16 -25.33
C GLY A 257 43.95 0.36 -24.80
N TYR A 258 45.03 -0.20 -25.33
CA TYR A 258 46.39 0.17 -25.00
C TYR A 258 47.13 0.68 -26.24
N ALA A 259 48.05 1.62 -26.00
CA ALA A 259 49.11 2.01 -26.92
C ALA A 259 50.40 2.22 -26.13
N THR A 260 51.55 2.02 -26.77
CA THR A 260 52.82 2.43 -26.16
C THR A 260 53.11 3.90 -26.43
N ALA A 261 53.78 4.58 -25.49
CA ALA A 261 54.05 6.02 -25.60
C ALA A 261 54.90 6.42 -26.83
N ASP A 262 55.63 5.47 -27.45
CA ASP A 262 56.39 5.68 -28.68
C ASP A 262 55.54 5.49 -29.97
N GLU A 263 54.28 5.09 -29.86
CA GLU A 263 53.34 5.04 -30.98
C GLU A 263 52.79 6.44 -31.31
N ARG A 264 52.48 6.63 -32.59
CA ARG A 264 51.94 7.90 -33.09
C ARG A 264 50.59 8.17 -32.44
N ASN A 265 50.47 9.33 -31.79
CA ASN A 265 49.24 9.76 -31.12
C ASN A 265 48.70 8.67 -30.17
N ALA A 266 49.56 8.09 -29.33
CA ALA A 266 49.25 6.92 -28.50
C ALA A 266 47.89 6.98 -27.78
N ASN A 267 47.48 8.12 -27.23
CA ASN A 267 46.16 8.27 -26.60
C ASN A 267 45.01 8.01 -27.59
N ALA A 268 45.03 8.67 -28.76
CA ALA A 268 44.02 8.46 -29.80
C ALA A 268 44.08 7.03 -30.34
N LEU A 269 45.28 6.48 -30.53
CA LEU A 269 45.46 5.12 -31.02
C LEU A 269 44.89 4.07 -30.05
N ALA A 270 45.11 4.23 -28.74
CA ALA A 270 44.55 3.37 -27.71
C ALA A 270 43.01 3.44 -27.68
N ALA A 271 42.45 4.65 -27.80
CA ALA A 271 41.01 4.86 -27.89
C ALA A 271 40.41 4.24 -29.15
N ASP A 272 41.04 4.43 -30.31
CA ASP A 272 40.60 3.88 -31.60
C ASP A 272 40.61 2.34 -31.59
N ARG A 273 41.63 1.73 -30.99
CA ARG A 273 41.70 0.26 -30.82
C ARG A 273 40.55 -0.26 -29.95
N ALA A 274 40.27 0.39 -28.82
CA ALA A 274 39.13 0.05 -27.98
C ALA A 274 37.81 0.21 -28.75
N ALA A 275 37.65 1.29 -29.50
CA ALA A 275 36.47 1.55 -30.31
C ALA A 275 36.27 0.50 -31.42
N ALA A 276 37.34 0.05 -32.07
CA ALA A 276 37.29 -1.00 -33.09
C ALA A 276 36.79 -2.33 -32.50
N VAL A 277 37.30 -2.73 -31.34
CA VAL A 277 36.82 -3.94 -30.63
C VAL A 277 35.37 -3.78 -30.17
N VAL A 278 34.97 -2.61 -29.64
CA VAL A 278 33.57 -2.32 -29.29
C VAL A 278 32.65 -2.41 -30.50
N ALA A 279 33.06 -1.89 -31.65
CA ALA A 279 32.30 -1.97 -32.89
C ALA A 279 32.12 -3.43 -33.33
N ALA A 280 33.16 -4.27 -33.21
CA ALA A 280 33.06 -5.70 -33.50
C ALA A 280 32.10 -6.42 -32.55
N TYR A 281 32.15 -6.15 -31.24
CA TYR A 281 31.20 -6.72 -30.28
C TYR A 281 29.76 -6.31 -30.56
N ARG A 282 29.51 -5.03 -30.89
CA ARG A 282 28.18 -4.55 -31.27
C ARG A 282 27.69 -5.23 -32.55
N ALA A 283 28.54 -5.35 -33.56
CA ALA A 283 28.21 -6.05 -34.81
C ALA A 283 27.88 -7.54 -34.57
N ALA A 284 28.46 -8.15 -33.53
CA ALA A 284 28.19 -9.52 -33.10
C ALA A 284 26.99 -9.66 -32.14
N GLY A 285 26.25 -8.58 -31.86
CA GLY A 285 25.03 -8.60 -31.05
C GLY A 285 25.23 -8.39 -29.55
N VAL A 286 26.42 -7.96 -29.11
CA VAL A 286 26.61 -7.57 -27.70
C VAL A 286 25.92 -6.22 -27.47
N ALA A 287 25.03 -6.18 -26.47
CA ALA A 287 24.23 -5.01 -26.15
C ALA A 287 25.10 -3.79 -25.80
N ALA A 288 24.79 -2.63 -26.37
CA ALA A 288 25.66 -1.45 -26.31
C ALA A 288 25.79 -0.89 -24.89
N GLU A 289 24.72 -0.98 -24.09
CA GLU A 289 24.66 -0.59 -22.69
C GLU A 289 25.59 -1.40 -21.78
N ARG A 290 26.05 -2.58 -22.23
CA ARG A 290 27.03 -3.38 -21.50
C ARG A 290 28.46 -2.95 -21.76
N LEU A 291 28.74 -2.23 -22.85
CA LEU A 291 30.11 -1.97 -23.32
C LEU A 291 30.65 -0.64 -22.79
N GLN A 292 31.65 -0.70 -21.92
CA GLN A 292 32.33 0.45 -21.33
C GLN A 292 33.77 0.54 -21.85
N ALA A 293 33.99 1.45 -22.80
CA ALA A 293 35.29 1.66 -23.41
C ALA A 293 36.15 2.65 -22.62
N THR A 294 37.38 2.26 -22.29
CA THR A 294 38.41 3.16 -21.75
C THR A 294 39.73 2.94 -22.48
N HIS A 295 40.72 3.80 -22.23
CA HIS A 295 42.03 3.68 -22.86
C HIS A 295 43.16 4.06 -21.90
N HIS A 296 44.33 3.48 -22.11
CA HIS A 296 45.55 3.82 -21.39
C HIS A 296 46.76 3.84 -22.33
N VAL A 297 47.72 4.72 -22.03
CA VAL A 297 49.03 4.72 -22.68
C VAL A 297 50.06 4.14 -21.72
N GLU A 298 50.71 3.06 -22.12
CA GLU A 298 51.79 2.44 -21.36
C GLU A 298 53.13 3.13 -21.64
N LEU A 299 53.91 3.38 -20.59
CA LEU A 299 55.29 3.85 -20.73
C LEU A 299 56.11 2.77 -21.45
N ALA A 300 56.93 3.16 -22.43
CA ALA A 300 57.67 2.25 -23.31
C ALA A 300 58.75 1.36 -22.64
N ARG A 301 58.83 1.30 -21.30
CA ARG A 301 59.88 0.52 -20.60
C ARG A 301 59.57 -0.98 -20.66
N ARG A 302 60.44 -1.71 -21.39
CA ARG A 302 60.46 -3.18 -21.52
C ARG A 302 59.06 -3.78 -21.59
N ALA A 303 58.26 -3.35 -22.56
CA ALA A 303 57.13 -4.16 -23.00
C ALA A 303 57.72 -5.48 -23.53
N GLY A 304 57.77 -6.49 -22.67
CA GLY A 304 58.24 -7.82 -23.04
C GLY A 304 57.37 -8.31 -24.19
N LYS A 305 57.99 -8.69 -25.31
CA LYS A 305 57.29 -9.47 -26.32
C LYS A 305 56.74 -10.70 -25.59
N THR A 306 55.45 -10.98 -25.71
CA THR A 306 54.95 -12.26 -25.19
C THR A 306 55.63 -13.37 -25.99
N PRO A 307 56.18 -14.41 -25.33
CA PRO A 307 57.06 -15.39 -25.98
C PRO A 307 56.47 -16.16 -27.16
N LYS A 308 55.14 -16.10 -27.36
CA LYS A 308 54.42 -16.89 -28.36
C LYS A 308 53.82 -16.11 -29.53
N SER A 309 53.69 -14.77 -29.47
CA SER A 309 52.93 -14.02 -30.49
C SER A 309 53.65 -12.83 -31.13
N GLY A 310 54.84 -12.43 -30.65
CA GLY A 310 55.62 -11.34 -31.26
C GLY A 310 55.04 -9.93 -31.07
N PHE A 311 53.85 -9.80 -30.48
CA PHE A 311 53.19 -8.53 -30.20
C PHE A 311 53.72 -7.86 -28.93
N VAL A 312 53.71 -6.52 -28.93
CA VAL A 312 54.13 -5.68 -27.81
C VAL A 312 52.96 -5.55 -26.83
N GLN A 313 53.26 -5.59 -25.53
CA GLN A 313 52.27 -5.49 -24.44
C GLN A 313 51.27 -4.33 -24.62
N GLY A 314 51.75 -3.16 -25.07
CA GLY A 314 50.91 -1.99 -25.29
C GLY A 314 50.17 -1.95 -26.64
N GLN A 315 50.24 -2.98 -27.49
CA GLN A 315 49.50 -3.04 -28.76
C GLN A 315 48.30 -3.97 -28.64
N ARG A 316 47.44 -3.73 -27.65
CA ARG A 316 46.35 -4.65 -27.32
C ARG A 316 45.06 -3.97 -26.87
N VAL A 317 43.99 -4.75 -26.84
CA VAL A 317 42.75 -4.44 -26.16
C VAL A 317 42.39 -5.60 -25.24
N ASP A 318 42.17 -5.27 -23.97
CA ASP A 318 41.71 -6.21 -22.95
C ASP A 318 40.20 -6.05 -22.76
N SER A 319 39.47 -7.16 -22.74
CA SER A 319 38.03 -7.16 -22.49
C SER A 319 37.75 -7.97 -21.23
N SER A 320 36.91 -7.46 -20.32
CA SER A 320 36.63 -8.15 -19.06
C SER A 320 35.23 -7.86 -18.54
N LEU A 321 34.57 -8.88 -18.00
CA LEU A 321 33.32 -8.74 -17.27
C LEU A 321 33.58 -8.06 -15.92
N GLN A 322 32.74 -7.10 -15.56
CA GLN A 322 32.82 -6.33 -14.32
C GLN A 322 31.62 -6.66 -13.44
N ARG A 323 31.78 -6.49 -12.11
CA ARG A 323 30.61 -6.43 -11.22
C ARG A 323 29.78 -5.22 -11.58
N ARG A 324 28.45 -5.33 -11.44
CA ARG A 324 27.61 -4.12 -11.44
C ARG A 324 28.08 -3.23 -10.29
N ALA A 325 28.21 -1.93 -10.55
CA ALA A 325 28.39 -0.99 -9.47
C ALA A 325 27.12 -1.05 -8.61
N SER A 326 27.25 -1.37 -7.33
CA SER A 326 26.18 -1.19 -6.35
C SER A 326 25.82 0.29 -6.40
N GLY A 327 24.58 0.60 -6.80
CA GLY A 327 24.12 1.97 -6.94
C GLY A 327 24.31 2.75 -5.64
N GLU A 328 24.90 3.94 -5.75
CA GLU A 328 24.75 5.03 -4.77
C GLU A 328 23.30 5.54 -4.76
#